data_AF-A0AA88HGK4-F1
#
_entry.id   AF-A0AA88HGK4-F1
#
_cell.length_a   1.000
_cell.length_b   1.000
_cell.length_c   1.000
_cell.angle_alpha   90.00
_cell.angle_beta   90.00
_cell.angle_gamma   90.00
#
_symmetry.space_group_name_H-M   'P 1'
#
loop_
_entity.id
_entity.type
_entity.pdbx_description
1 polymer ?
#
loop_
_entity_poly.entity_id
_entity_poly.type
_entity_poly.pdbx_seq_one_letter_code
_entity_poly.pdbx_strand_id
1 'polypeptide(L)'
;MNLTEIRKWENARNCQRPKEKQENQSLDFTFMSYTALAQKYLETMPYLYYNCNEENLKWPDRKQRLFNQFKMSNADIVCLQEVEADYYYNTYLSYFQSQGYDGVFKQKTQGKVDGCATFFKKCKFSLKEDHSLEMQKKRNKYP
;
A
#
# COMPACT_ATOMS: atom_id res chain seq x y z
N MET A 1 20.23 -4.81 1.41
CA MET A 1 19.91 -5.51 0.14
C MET A 1 19.41 -4.46 -0.85
N ASN A 2 20.02 -4.40 -2.04
CA ASN A 2 19.64 -3.45 -3.07
C ASN A 2 18.52 -4.04 -3.94
N LEU A 3 17.30 -3.53 -3.85
CA LEU A 3 16.16 -4.09 -4.58
C LEU A 3 16.28 -3.93 -6.11
N THR A 4 17.07 -2.98 -6.62
CA THR A 4 17.23 -2.77 -8.07
C THR A 4 18.05 -3.86 -8.74
N GLU A 5 18.85 -4.62 -7.98
CA GLU A 5 19.58 -5.78 -8.48
C GLU A 5 18.64 -6.99 -8.69
N ILE A 6 17.53 -7.03 -7.95
CA ILE A 6 16.59 -8.16 -7.92
C ILE A 6 15.35 -7.87 -8.79
N ARG A 7 14.90 -6.61 -8.85
CA ARG A 7 13.72 -6.20 -9.61
C ARG A 7 14.12 -5.27 -10.74
N LYS A 8 13.80 -5.67 -11.97
CA LYS A 8 14.07 -4.90 -13.19
C LYS A 8 12.76 -4.31 -13.71
N TRP A 9 12.81 -3.06 -14.16
CA TRP A 9 11.69 -2.45 -14.86
C TRP A 9 11.58 -3.05 -16.26
N GLU A 10 10.39 -3.52 -16.62
CA GLU A 10 10.12 -4.03 -17.97
C GLU A 10 9.15 -3.10 -18.67
N ASN A 11 9.50 -2.69 -19.89
CA ASN A 11 8.59 -1.95 -20.74
C ASN A 11 7.58 -2.93 -21.33
N ALA A 12 6.29 -2.71 -21.07
CA ALA A 12 5.22 -3.47 -21.69
C ALA A 12 5.30 -3.29 -23.21
N ARG A 13 5.61 -4.38 -23.94
CA ARG A 13 5.97 -4.38 -25.37
C ARG A 13 4.92 -3.76 -26.31
N ASN A 14 3.68 -3.60 -25.83
CA ASN A 14 2.52 -3.14 -26.62
C ASN A 14 1.92 -1.81 -26.15
N CYS A 15 2.50 -1.12 -25.16
CA CYS A 15 2.09 0.23 -24.81
C CYS A 15 2.76 1.24 -25.75
N GLN A 16 2.37 1.24 -27.02
CA GLN A 16 2.72 2.35 -27.89
C GLN A 16 1.91 3.56 -27.42
N ARG A 17 2.60 4.58 -26.88
CA ARG A 17 1.98 5.90 -26.71
C ARG A 17 1.36 6.28 -28.05
N PRO A 18 0.10 6.77 -28.09
CA PRO A 18 -0.49 7.28 -29.31
C PRO A 18 0.52 8.20 -30.01
N LYS A 19 0.79 7.95 -31.29
CA LYS A 19 1.82 8.68 -32.06
C LYS A 19 1.48 10.17 -32.23
N GLU A 20 0.21 10.53 -32.04
CA GLU A 20 -0.23 11.90 -31.94
C GLU A 20 -0.20 12.33 -30.47
N LYS A 21 0.70 13.25 -30.14
CA LYS A 21 0.47 14.19 -29.03
C LYS A 21 -0.80 14.97 -29.40
N GLN A 22 -1.97 14.45 -29.09
CA GLN A 22 -3.08 15.36 -28.83
C GLN A 22 -2.58 16.30 -27.73
N GLU A 23 -2.72 17.60 -27.91
CA GLU A 23 -2.40 18.66 -26.93
C GLU A 23 -3.26 18.57 -25.64
N ASN A 24 -3.70 17.37 -25.29
CA ASN A 24 -4.30 17.05 -24.01
C ASN A 24 -3.18 16.70 -23.02
N GLN A 25 -3.24 17.36 -21.86
CA GLN A 25 -2.32 17.24 -20.74
C GLN A 25 -2.25 15.79 -20.20
N SER A 26 -1.49 14.92 -20.86
CA SER A 26 -1.21 13.58 -20.35
C SER A 26 -0.28 13.66 -19.14
N LEU A 27 -0.69 13.04 -18.03
CA LEU A 27 0.10 12.96 -16.80
C LEU A 27 0.73 11.57 -16.70
N ASP A 28 2.06 11.52 -16.76
CA ASP A 28 2.80 10.31 -16.42
C ASP A 28 2.93 10.18 -14.89
N PHE A 29 2.52 9.02 -14.37
CA PHE A 29 2.67 8.70 -12.96
C PHE A 29 2.96 7.21 -12.74
N THR A 30 3.47 6.91 -11.55
CA THR A 30 3.79 5.55 -11.11
C THR A 30 2.85 5.11 -10.00
N PHE A 31 2.49 3.83 -10.01
CA PHE A 31 1.56 3.22 -9.06
C PHE A 31 2.19 1.99 -8.41
N MET A 32 2.00 1.85 -7.11
CA MET A 32 2.40 0.67 -6.34
C MET A 32 1.19 0.10 -5.60
N SER A 33 1.00 -1.22 -5.67
CA SER A 33 0.10 -1.96 -4.77
C SER A 33 0.92 -2.97 -3.97
N TYR A 34 0.76 -3.01 -2.66
CA TYR A 34 1.57 -3.85 -1.79
C TYR A 34 0.85 -4.27 -0.50
N THR A 35 0.76 -5.57 -0.23
CA THR A 35 0.23 -6.09 1.04
C THR A 35 1.30 -6.01 2.14
N ALA A 36 1.06 -5.17 3.14
CA ALA A 36 1.97 -4.92 4.23
C ALA A 36 2.05 -6.06 5.26
N LEU A 37 1.05 -6.96 5.28
CA LEU A 37 0.89 -8.08 6.21
C LEU A 37 0.83 -7.62 7.68
N ALA A 38 -0.38 -7.53 8.23
CA ALA A 38 -0.59 -7.10 9.60
C ALA A 38 0.21 -7.97 10.60
N GLN A 39 0.85 -7.34 11.58
CA GLN A 39 1.58 -8.03 12.64
C GLN A 39 0.68 -9.01 13.42
N LYS A 40 -0.57 -8.63 13.67
CA LYS A 40 -1.60 -9.45 14.29
C LYS A 40 -1.80 -10.77 13.56
N TYR A 41 -1.65 -10.82 12.24
CA TYR A 41 -1.76 -12.07 11.48
C TYR A 41 -0.53 -12.97 11.66
N LEU A 42 0.67 -12.39 11.79
CA LEU A 42 1.85 -13.16 12.19
C LEU A 42 1.72 -13.75 13.59
N GLU A 43 1.17 -12.97 14.54
CA GLU A 43 1.00 -13.39 15.93
C GLU A 43 -0.11 -14.42 16.13
N THR A 44 -1.21 -14.31 15.37
CA THR A 44 -2.36 -15.22 15.48
C THR A 44 -2.21 -16.47 14.62
N MET A 45 -1.39 -16.43 13.56
CA MET A 45 -1.18 -17.54 12.64
C MET A 45 0.32 -17.84 12.42
N PRO A 46 1.12 -18.04 13.49
CA PRO A 46 2.56 -18.26 13.36
C PRO A 46 2.89 -19.54 12.56
N TYR A 47 1.99 -20.52 12.56
CA TYR A 47 2.12 -21.77 11.80
C TYR A 47 2.23 -21.55 10.27
N LEU A 48 1.76 -20.42 9.73
CA LEU A 48 1.92 -20.10 8.30
C LEU A 48 3.36 -19.69 7.95
N TYR A 49 4.16 -19.31 8.96
CA TYR A 49 5.49 -18.71 8.78
C TYR A 49 6.58 -19.48 9.56
N TYR A 50 6.35 -20.76 9.85
CA TYR A 50 7.24 -21.58 10.69
C TYR A 50 8.68 -21.73 10.15
N ASN A 51 8.88 -21.56 8.82
CA ASN A 51 10.19 -21.59 8.18
C ASN A 51 10.90 -20.23 8.15
N CYS A 52 10.26 -19.17 8.66
CA CYS A 52 10.86 -17.85 8.73
C CYS A 52 11.57 -17.66 10.06
N ASN A 53 12.71 -16.94 10.04
CA ASN A 53 13.35 -16.51 11.28
C ASN A 53 12.43 -15.52 12.02
N GLU A 54 12.12 -15.80 13.29
CA GLU A 54 11.17 -15.05 14.10
C GLU A 54 11.55 -13.57 14.27
N GLU A 55 12.84 -13.23 14.37
CA GLU A 55 13.28 -11.83 14.47
C GLU A 55 12.89 -11.05 13.21
N ASN A 56 13.01 -11.67 12.02
CA ASN A 56 12.61 -11.04 10.77
C ASN A 56 11.08 -10.83 10.66
N LEU A 57 10.29 -11.52 11.49
CA LEU A 57 8.83 -11.40 11.53
C LEU A 57 8.35 -10.30 12.49
N LYS A 58 9.22 -9.78 13.36
CA LYS A 58 8.84 -8.71 14.30
C LYS A 58 8.66 -7.39 13.57
N TRP A 59 7.70 -6.59 14.05
CA TRP A 59 7.36 -5.30 13.45
C TRP A 59 8.55 -4.35 13.26
N PRO A 60 9.48 -4.17 14.22
CA PRO A 60 10.62 -3.27 14.05
C PRO A 60 11.47 -3.58 12.81
N ASP A 61 11.82 -4.85 12.61
CA ASP A 61 12.61 -5.32 11.46
C ASP A 61 11.81 -5.24 10.15
N ARG A 62 10.55 -5.67 10.18
CA ARG A 62 9.67 -5.63 9.01
C ARG A 62 9.42 -4.21 8.52
N LYS A 63 9.14 -3.28 9.45
CA LYS A 63 8.91 -1.86 9.16
C LYS A 63 10.07 -1.26 8.38
N GLN A 64 11.31 -1.51 8.81
CA GLN A 64 12.49 -0.98 8.13
C GLN A 64 12.57 -1.47 6.67
N ARG A 65 12.28 -2.75 6.42
CA ARG A 65 12.28 -3.36 5.09
C ARG A 65 11.14 -2.82 4.22
N LEU A 66 9.94 -2.68 4.78
CA LEU A 66 8.78 -2.08 4.11
C LEU A 66 9.07 -0.63 3.69
N PHE A 67 9.63 0.18 4.59
CA PHE A 67 9.90 1.58 4.28
C PHE A 67 11.00 1.73 3.23
N ASN A 68 12.04 0.90 3.29
CA ASN A 68 13.02 0.82 2.22
C ASN A 68 12.36 0.42 0.87
N GLN A 69 11.42 -0.52 0.89
CA GLN A 69 10.67 -0.92 -0.30
C GLN A 69 9.84 0.24 -0.90
N PHE A 70 9.17 1.05 -0.08
CA PHE A 70 8.39 2.20 -0.54
C PHE A 70 9.28 3.35 -1.02
N LYS A 71 10.39 3.60 -0.31
CA LYS A 71 11.37 4.61 -0.71
C LYS A 71 11.98 4.28 -2.07
N MET A 72 12.35 3.02 -2.28
CA MET A 72 12.98 2.58 -3.53
C MET A 72 11.99 2.56 -4.70
N SER A 73 10.71 2.28 -4.48
CA SER A 73 9.72 2.38 -5.54
C SER A 73 9.46 3.83 -5.93
N ASN A 74 9.50 4.76 -4.96
CA ASN A 74 9.22 6.19 -5.12
C ASN A 74 7.93 6.46 -5.94
N ALA A 75 6.95 5.56 -5.82
CA ALA A 75 5.76 5.58 -6.65
C ALA A 75 4.91 6.82 -6.34
N ASP A 76 4.28 7.43 -7.34
CA ASP A 76 3.48 8.63 -7.14
C ASP A 76 2.18 8.35 -6.36
N ILE A 77 1.65 7.13 -6.50
CA ILE A 77 0.54 6.58 -5.71
C ILE A 77 0.96 5.22 -5.12
N VAL A 78 0.69 5.01 -3.83
CA VAL A 78 0.96 3.78 -3.11
C VAL A 78 -0.31 3.29 -2.42
N CYS A 79 -0.80 2.12 -2.80
CA CYS A 79 -1.91 1.43 -2.16
C CYS A 79 -1.37 0.27 -1.32
N LEU A 80 -1.68 0.28 -0.02
CA LEU A 80 -1.28 -0.77 0.91
C LEU A 80 -2.50 -1.54 1.40
N GLN A 81 -2.39 -2.87 1.47
CA GLN A 81 -3.38 -3.76 2.09
C GLN A 81 -2.82 -4.36 3.39
N GLU A 82 -3.70 -4.83 4.27
CA GLU A 82 -3.34 -5.40 5.57
C GLU A 82 -2.50 -4.45 6.44
N VAL A 83 -2.83 -3.16 6.40
CA VAL A 83 -2.23 -2.14 7.25
C VAL A 83 -2.99 -2.09 8.56
N GLU A 84 -2.33 -2.34 9.69
CA GLU A 84 -2.94 -2.15 11.00
C GLU A 84 -3.21 -0.70 11.32
N ALA A 85 -4.37 -0.42 11.91
CA ALA A 85 -4.79 0.92 12.27
C ALA A 85 -3.76 1.64 13.16
N ASP A 86 -3.29 0.97 14.22
CA ASP A 86 -2.32 1.56 15.15
C ASP A 86 -1.00 1.93 14.45
N TYR A 87 -0.52 1.09 13.53
CA TYR A 87 0.68 1.42 12.77
C TYR A 87 0.42 2.47 11.70
N TYR A 88 -0.78 2.54 11.12
CA TYR A 88 -1.14 3.60 10.18
C TYR A 88 -0.98 4.96 10.84
N TYR A 89 -1.68 5.19 11.96
CA TYR A 89 -1.71 6.49 12.63
C TYR A 89 -0.36 6.85 13.25
N ASN A 90 0.33 5.90 13.87
CA ASN A 90 1.56 6.19 14.61
C ASN A 90 2.83 6.16 13.74
N THR A 91 2.81 5.51 12.57
CA THR A 91 4.04 5.20 11.83
C THR A 91 3.96 5.43 10.32
N TYR A 92 2.98 4.85 9.61
CA TYR A 92 2.92 4.98 8.16
C TYR A 92 2.62 6.42 7.73
N LEU A 93 1.62 7.05 8.35
CA LEU A 93 1.19 8.40 7.96
C LEU A 93 2.32 9.42 8.10
N SER A 94 2.99 9.45 9.26
CA SER A 94 4.13 10.34 9.51
C SER A 94 5.29 10.09 8.56
N TYR A 95 5.61 8.82 8.28
CA TYR A 95 6.62 8.46 7.29
C TYR A 95 6.27 9.00 5.90
N PHE A 96 5.08 8.70 5.37
CA PHE A 96 4.69 9.13 4.04
C PHE A 96 4.57 10.65 3.92
N GLN A 97 4.07 11.34 4.95
CA GLN A 97 4.06 12.80 4.99
C GLN A 97 5.46 13.40 4.93
N SER A 98 6.45 12.81 5.62
CA SER A 98 7.85 13.24 5.52
C SER A 98 8.44 13.08 4.11
N GLN A 99 7.87 12.19 3.29
CA GLN A 99 8.26 11.96 1.91
C GLN A 99 7.42 12.77 0.90
N GLY A 100 6.59 13.70 1.37
CA GLY A 100 5.78 14.59 0.52
C GLY A 100 4.44 14.03 0.06
N TYR A 101 3.98 12.94 0.68
CA TYR A 101 2.67 12.36 0.40
C TYR A 101 1.59 12.94 1.32
N ASP A 102 0.36 12.76 0.91
CA ASP A 102 -0.81 12.71 1.79
C ASP A 102 -1.41 11.30 1.71
N GLY A 103 -2.38 10.97 2.57
CA GLY A 103 -3.01 9.67 2.47
C GLY A 103 -4.29 9.50 3.27
N VAL A 104 -5.05 8.48 2.86
CA VAL A 104 -6.31 8.06 3.47
C VAL A 104 -6.21 6.60 3.90
N PHE A 105 -6.99 6.23 4.90
CA PHE A 105 -7.04 4.87 5.42
C PHE A 105 -8.46 4.46 5.77
N LYS A 106 -8.83 3.25 5.35
CA LYS A 106 -10.07 2.60 5.75
C LYS A 106 -9.75 1.30 6.45
N GLN A 107 -10.03 1.26 7.75
CA GLN A 107 -10.04 0.02 8.52
C GLN A 107 -11.22 -0.86 8.07
N LYS A 108 -10.97 -2.18 8.02
CA LYS A 108 -12.02 -3.18 7.84
C LYS A 108 -12.99 -3.13 9.03
N THR A 109 -14.26 -3.41 8.78
CA THR A 109 -15.27 -3.50 9.84
C THR A 109 -15.20 -4.86 10.56
N GLN A 110 -16.11 -5.08 11.53
CA GLN A 110 -16.23 -6.34 12.28
C GLN A 110 -15.03 -6.66 13.17
N GLY A 111 -14.48 -5.63 13.80
CA GLY A 111 -13.38 -5.78 14.77
C GLY A 111 -12.06 -6.24 14.15
N LYS A 112 -11.91 -6.13 12.83
CA LYS A 112 -10.63 -6.39 12.15
C LYS A 112 -9.69 -5.22 12.40
N VAL A 113 -8.45 -5.51 12.75
CA VAL A 113 -7.43 -4.51 13.12
C VAL A 113 -6.78 -3.85 11.90
N ASP A 114 -6.89 -4.49 10.74
CA ASP A 114 -6.25 -4.08 9.50
C ASP A 114 -7.21 -3.39 8.52
N GLY A 115 -6.64 -2.72 7.55
CA GLY A 115 -7.37 -2.00 6.51
C GLY A 115 -6.53 -1.79 5.26
N CYS A 116 -7.03 -0.89 4.41
CA CYS A 116 -6.33 -0.43 3.23
C CYS A 116 -5.95 1.04 3.39
N ALA A 117 -4.73 1.39 3.00
CA ALA A 117 -4.25 2.77 2.97
C ALA A 117 -3.89 3.17 1.54
N THR A 118 -4.18 4.40 1.17
CA THR A 118 -3.78 4.99 -0.11
C THR A 118 -2.99 6.26 0.17
N PHE A 119 -1.76 6.32 -0.33
CA PHE A 119 -0.89 7.48 -0.26
C PHE A 119 -0.64 8.05 -1.65
N PHE A 120 -0.59 9.37 -1.78
CA PHE A 120 -0.36 10.06 -3.06
C PHE A 120 0.52 11.30 -2.88
N LYS A 121 1.44 11.55 -3.82
CA LYS A 121 2.33 12.72 -3.75
C LYS A 121 1.56 14.02 -3.95
N LYS A 122 1.68 14.94 -2.98
CA LYS A 122 1.02 16.25 -3.00
C LYS A 122 1.47 17.15 -4.15
N CYS A 123 2.66 16.90 -4.71
CA CYS A 123 3.15 17.64 -5.88
C CYS A 123 2.46 17.26 -7.20
N LYS A 124 1.72 16.15 -7.25
CA LYS A 124 1.01 15.68 -8.45
C LYS A 124 -0.50 15.55 -8.25
N PHE A 125 -0.95 15.23 -7.04
CA PHE A 125 -2.33 14.93 -6.75
C PHE A 125 -2.83 15.70 -5.53
N SER A 126 -4.12 16.06 -5.56
CA SER A 126 -4.86 16.54 -4.40
C SER A 126 -6.10 15.68 -4.22
N LEU A 127 -6.40 15.31 -2.97
CA LEU A 127 -7.62 14.58 -2.66
C LEU A 127 -8.82 15.51 -2.86
N LYS A 128 -9.81 15.04 -3.62
CA LYS A 128 -11.09 15.74 -3.77
C LYS A 128 -12.17 15.09 -2.91
N GLU A 129 -12.27 13.77 -2.98
CA GLU A 129 -13.23 12.98 -2.24
C GLU A 129 -12.62 11.62 -1.87
N ASP A 130 -13.08 11.05 -0.76
CA ASP A 130 -12.79 9.68 -0.33
C ASP A 130 -14.11 8.92 -0.17
N HIS A 131 -14.19 7.73 -0.77
CA HIS A 131 -15.37 6.88 -0.72
C HIS A 131 -14.98 5.49 -0.24
N SER A 132 -15.38 5.16 0.98
CA SER A 132 -15.12 3.85 1.58
C SER A 132 -16.27 2.88 1.29
N LEU A 133 -15.97 1.74 0.67
CA LEU A 133 -16.96 0.70 0.36
C LEU A 133 -16.88 -0.47 1.35
N GLU A 134 -18.05 -0.94 1.79
CA GLU A 134 -18.18 -2.12 2.63
C GLU A 134 -18.87 -3.25 1.87
N MET A 135 -18.10 -4.27 1.49
CA MET A 135 -18.60 -5.44 0.76
C MET A 135 -19.26 -6.44 1.70
N GLN A 136 -20.28 -6.02 2.44
CA GLN A 136 -21.21 -6.91 3.14
C GLN A 136 -22.64 -6.40 2.96
N LYS A 137 -23.30 -6.86 1.90
CA LYS A 137 -24.76 -6.82 1.84
C LYS A 137 -25.31 -7.73 2.93
N LYS A 138 -26.31 -7.26 3.69
CA LYS A 138 -27.12 -8.08 4.59
C LYS A 138 -27.36 -9.43 3.92
N ARG A 139 -26.90 -10.52 4.55
CA ARG A 139 -27.44 -11.85 4.26
C ARG A 139 -28.92 -11.71 4.61
N ASN A 140 -29.80 -11.54 3.62
CA ASN A 140 -31.23 -11.60 3.85
C ASN A 140 -31.47 -12.97 4.49
N LYS A 141 -31.73 -12.99 5.80
CA LYS A 141 -32.47 -14.07 6.42
C LYS A 141 -33.85 -14.00 5.78
N TYR A 142 -34.06 -14.75 4.70
CA TYR A 142 -35.42 -15.11 4.32
C TYR A 142 -35.98 -16.03 5.42
N PRO A 143 -37.27 -15.88 5.75
CA PRO A 143 -37.92 -16.51 6.90
C PRO A 143 -37.87 -18.04 6.85
#